data_AF-A0A969T4Z3-F1
#
_entry.id   AF-A0A969T4Z3-F1
#
_cell.length_a   1.000
_cell.length_b   1.000
_cell.length_c   1.000
_cell.angle_alpha   90.00
_cell.angle_beta   90.00
_cell.angle_gamma   90.00
#
_symmetry.space_group_name_H-M   'P 1'
#
loop_
_entity.id
_entity.type
_entity.pdbx_description
1 polymer ?
#
loop_
_entity_poly.entity_id
_entity_poly.type
_entity_poly.pdbx_seq_one_letter_code
_entity_poly.pdbx_strand_id
1 'polypeptide(L)'
;MFSNSPEALKQIIDDYLKGHVLSHHKEFMDFKANFEVKSNVSIFIQMPKLYSNLYTFSNPETKKSILENKDLILSFNRLGFQLVSKNDMFKTTFISDHNEDASLMDELEKVEKKASDDLMKEDLDSLRFKIVFPDSVKMQEGPYRSFYEDGQTIKSEGKIAGGKPVGLWRTYYQNGNLKNSVNYKDGKVNGVDIFLL
;
A
#
# COMPACT_ATOMS: atom_id res chain seq x y z
N MET A 1 0.08 -14.62 -14.29
CA MET A 1 -0.45 -13.52 -13.45
C MET A 1 -1.85 -13.20 -13.90
N PHE A 2 -2.77 -13.00 -12.95
CA PHE A 2 -4.14 -12.64 -13.26
C PHE A 2 -4.46 -11.34 -12.54
N SER A 3 -4.69 -10.28 -13.31
CA SER A 3 -5.25 -9.02 -12.83
C SER A 3 -6.26 -8.55 -13.88
N ASN A 4 -7.38 -8.03 -13.41
CA ASN A 4 -8.44 -7.46 -14.26
C ASN A 4 -8.31 -5.93 -14.41
N SER A 5 -7.23 -5.32 -13.90
CA SER A 5 -6.91 -3.90 -14.10
C SER A 5 -5.78 -3.74 -15.11
N PRO A 6 -6.01 -3.06 -16.25
CA PRO A 6 -4.97 -2.74 -17.23
C PRO A 6 -3.80 -1.95 -16.61
N GLU A 7 -4.08 -1.07 -15.66
CA GLU A 7 -3.06 -0.28 -14.95
C GLU A 7 -2.21 -1.16 -14.04
N ALA A 8 -2.82 -2.08 -13.29
CA ALA A 8 -2.08 -3.05 -12.48
C ALA A 8 -1.22 -3.97 -13.36
N LEU A 9 -1.74 -4.43 -14.51
CA LEU A 9 -0.95 -5.20 -15.46
C LEU A 9 0.23 -4.40 -16.01
N LYS A 10 0.02 -3.13 -16.38
CA LYS A 10 1.08 -2.23 -16.84
C LYS A 10 2.14 -2.03 -15.77
N GLN A 11 1.74 -1.75 -14.53
CA GLN A 11 2.67 -1.56 -13.41
C GLN A 11 3.54 -2.81 -13.21
N ILE A 12 2.94 -4.00 -13.24
CA ILE A 12 3.73 -5.22 -13.05
C ILE A 12 4.68 -5.48 -14.23
N ILE A 13 4.28 -5.13 -15.46
CA ILE A 13 5.18 -5.17 -16.63
C ILE A 13 6.33 -4.19 -16.44
N ASP A 14 6.04 -2.95 -16.04
CA ASP A 14 7.06 -1.91 -15.80
C ASP A 14 8.04 -2.35 -14.69
N ASP A 15 7.54 -2.94 -13.61
CA ASP A 15 8.38 -3.45 -12.51
C ASP A 15 9.25 -4.63 -12.96
N TYR A 16 8.72 -5.53 -13.81
CA TYR A 16 9.50 -6.60 -14.42
C TYR A 16 10.63 -6.04 -15.31
N LEU A 17 10.31 -5.10 -16.20
CA LEU A 17 11.27 -4.49 -17.13
C LEU A 17 12.36 -3.70 -16.39
N LYS A 18 12.01 -3.05 -15.27
CA LYS A 18 12.96 -2.31 -14.42
C LYS A 18 13.75 -3.20 -13.46
N GLY A 19 13.49 -4.50 -13.44
CA GLY A 19 14.14 -5.43 -12.52
C GLY A 19 13.66 -5.32 -11.07
N HIS A 20 12.57 -4.58 -10.80
CA HIS A 20 11.91 -4.47 -9.50
C HIS A 20 11.08 -5.71 -9.18
N VAL A 21 11.70 -6.88 -9.28
CA VAL A 21 11.09 -8.18 -8.99
C VAL A 21 11.84 -8.86 -7.86
N LEU A 22 11.13 -9.68 -7.10
CA LEU A 22 11.69 -10.38 -5.94
C LEU A 22 12.97 -11.18 -6.25
N SER A 23 13.13 -11.67 -7.48
CA SER A 23 14.34 -12.40 -7.90
C SER A 23 15.62 -11.56 -7.90
N HIS A 24 15.51 -10.22 -7.94
CA HIS A 24 16.66 -9.31 -7.83
C HIS A 24 16.87 -8.80 -6.40
N HIS A 25 16.01 -9.16 -5.45
CA HIS A 25 16.14 -8.74 -4.06
C HIS A 25 17.00 -9.75 -3.29
N LYS A 26 18.22 -9.34 -2.92
CA LYS A 26 19.21 -10.24 -2.32
C LYS A 26 18.67 -10.92 -1.06
N GLU A 27 18.07 -10.18 -0.14
CA GLU A 27 17.60 -10.79 1.10
C GLU A 27 16.41 -11.73 0.90
N PHE A 28 15.57 -11.49 -0.11
CA PHE A 28 14.53 -12.45 -0.49
C PHE A 28 15.14 -13.74 -1.03
N MET A 29 16.14 -13.64 -1.90
CA MET A 29 16.81 -14.81 -2.47
C MET A 29 17.59 -15.59 -1.41
N ASP A 30 18.26 -14.91 -0.50
CA ASP A 30 18.94 -15.51 0.67
C ASP A 30 17.93 -16.25 1.56
N PHE A 31 16.77 -15.64 1.85
CA PHE A 31 15.72 -16.29 2.62
C PHE A 31 15.12 -17.49 1.87
N LYS A 32 14.85 -17.33 0.57
CA LYS A 32 14.30 -18.38 -0.31
C LYS A 32 15.26 -19.58 -0.43
N ALA A 33 16.56 -19.38 -0.32
CA ALA A 33 17.54 -20.47 -0.36
C ALA A 33 17.35 -21.50 0.78
N ASN A 34 16.64 -21.13 1.86
CA ASN A 34 16.30 -22.04 2.96
C ASN A 34 15.12 -22.97 2.64
N PHE A 35 14.43 -22.78 1.51
CA PHE A 35 13.31 -23.62 1.08
C PHE A 35 13.78 -24.77 0.20
N GLU A 36 13.10 -25.92 0.30
CA GLU A 36 13.30 -27.02 -0.64
C GLU A 36 12.86 -26.61 -2.05
N VAL A 37 13.65 -26.95 -3.07
CA VAL A 37 13.37 -26.62 -4.49
C VAL A 37 12.09 -27.31 -4.98
N LYS A 38 11.81 -28.52 -4.47
CA LYS A 38 10.59 -29.27 -4.78
C LYS A 38 9.59 -29.07 -3.64
N SER A 39 8.68 -28.11 -3.80
CA SER A 39 7.58 -27.91 -2.87
C SER A 39 6.24 -27.92 -3.59
N ASN A 40 5.20 -28.34 -2.87
CA ASN A 40 3.83 -28.25 -3.35
C ASN A 40 3.28 -26.85 -3.05
N VAL A 41 3.59 -26.31 -1.87
CA VAL A 41 3.18 -24.98 -1.44
C VAL A 41 4.34 -24.29 -0.72
N SER A 42 4.55 -23.01 -1.02
CA SER A 42 5.48 -22.16 -0.27
C SER A 42 4.87 -20.78 -0.11
N ILE A 43 4.80 -20.32 1.14
CA ILE A 43 4.29 -19.01 1.52
C ILE A 43 5.45 -18.23 2.10
N PHE A 44 5.58 -16.98 1.64
CA PHE A 44 6.56 -16.02 2.11
C PHE A 44 5.82 -14.79 2.62
N ILE A 45 6.19 -14.32 3.81
CA ILE A 45 5.56 -13.19 4.47
C ILE A 45 6.64 -12.20 4.88
N GLN A 46 6.49 -10.95 4.43
CA GLN A 46 7.27 -9.82 4.95
C GLN A 46 6.49 -9.21 6.11
N MET A 47 7.00 -9.41 7.32
CA MET A 47 6.30 -9.06 8.54
C MET A 47 6.11 -7.55 8.74
N PRO A 48 7.07 -6.66 8.40
CA PRO A 48 6.82 -5.21 8.45
C PRO A 48 5.67 -4.77 7.54
N LYS A 49 5.60 -5.32 6.32
CA LYS A 49 4.51 -5.02 5.38
C LYS A 49 3.17 -5.58 5.87
N LEU A 50 3.18 -6.81 6.40
CA LEU A 50 2.00 -7.41 7.02
C LEU A 50 1.52 -6.58 8.21
N TYR A 51 2.42 -6.17 9.12
CA TYR A 51 2.11 -5.31 10.25
C TYR A 51 1.44 -4.01 9.80
N SER A 52 2.01 -3.32 8.81
CA SER A 52 1.41 -2.08 8.28
C SER A 52 0.01 -2.33 7.73
N ASN A 53 -0.22 -3.42 6.99
CA ASN A 53 -1.54 -3.74 6.46
C ASN A 53 -2.54 -4.11 7.57
N LEU A 54 -2.12 -4.94 8.53
CA LEU A 54 -2.93 -5.32 9.68
C LEU A 54 -3.33 -4.07 10.47
N TYR A 55 -2.40 -3.17 10.75
CA TYR A 55 -2.69 -1.94 11.48
C TYR A 55 -3.60 -0.99 10.68
N THR A 56 -3.35 -0.79 9.39
CA THR A 56 -4.14 0.14 8.56
C THR A 56 -5.59 -0.28 8.45
N PHE A 57 -5.84 -1.55 8.12
CA PHE A 57 -7.18 -2.06 7.78
C PHE A 57 -7.97 -2.65 8.96
N SER A 58 -7.39 -2.69 10.17
CA SER A 58 -8.07 -3.21 11.36
C SER A 58 -9.04 -2.22 12.01
N ASN A 59 -10.01 -2.73 12.75
CA ASN A 59 -10.90 -1.93 13.61
C ASN A 59 -10.14 -1.39 14.85
N PRO A 60 -10.68 -0.39 15.57
CA PRO A 60 -9.98 0.26 16.70
C PRO A 60 -9.53 -0.70 17.81
N GLU A 61 -10.38 -1.67 18.20
CA GLU A 61 -10.06 -2.66 19.23
C GLU A 61 -8.87 -3.54 18.82
N THR A 62 -8.86 -3.99 17.57
CA THR A 62 -7.80 -4.83 17.01
C THR A 62 -6.49 -4.04 16.85
N LYS A 63 -6.56 -2.75 16.47
CA LYS A 63 -5.37 -1.88 16.40
C LYS A 63 -4.66 -1.75 17.74
N LYS A 64 -5.40 -1.70 18.85
CA LYS A 64 -4.81 -1.65 20.19
C LYS A 64 -3.97 -2.90 20.47
N SER A 65 -4.52 -4.08 20.20
CA SER A 65 -3.81 -5.36 20.37
C SER A 65 -2.58 -5.47 19.46
N ILE A 66 -2.68 -5.02 18.20
CA ILE A 66 -1.54 -4.98 17.26
C ILE A 66 -0.42 -4.05 17.77
N LEU A 67 -0.77 -2.91 18.36
CA LEU A 67 0.19 -1.99 18.95
C LEU A 67 0.86 -2.57 20.20
N GLU A 68 0.11 -3.23 21.07
CA GLU A 68 0.64 -3.88 22.28
C GLU A 68 1.65 -4.99 21.95
N ASN A 69 1.47 -5.66 20.81
CA ASN A 69 2.34 -6.76 20.37
C ASN A 69 3.31 -6.35 19.26
N LYS A 70 3.45 -5.04 19.00
CA LYS A 70 4.22 -4.50 17.87
C LYS A 70 5.65 -5.03 17.82
N ASP A 71 6.37 -4.96 18.93
CA ASP A 71 7.78 -5.32 18.96
C ASP A 71 7.98 -6.82 18.70
N LEU A 72 7.08 -7.66 19.21
CA LEU A 72 7.07 -9.09 18.91
C LEU A 72 6.72 -9.39 17.44
N ILE A 73 5.76 -8.66 16.87
CA ILE A 73 5.38 -8.87 15.45
C ILE A 73 6.54 -8.47 14.53
N LEU A 74 7.22 -7.38 14.87
CA LEU A 74 8.32 -6.83 14.06
C LEU A 74 9.67 -7.49 14.35
N SER A 75 9.84 -8.17 15.48
CA SER A 75 11.07 -8.95 15.74
C SER A 75 11.23 -10.10 14.75
N PHE A 76 10.17 -10.49 14.06
CA PHE A 76 10.23 -11.32 12.88
C PHE A 76 10.31 -10.42 11.64
N ASN A 77 11.36 -10.53 10.84
CA ASN A 77 11.47 -9.80 9.57
C ASN A 77 10.73 -10.52 8.45
N ARG A 78 10.90 -11.84 8.40
CA ARG A 78 10.37 -12.72 7.34
C ARG A 78 9.93 -14.03 7.94
N LEU A 79 8.75 -14.47 7.53
CA LEU A 79 8.25 -15.81 7.82
C LEU A 79 8.09 -16.60 6.54
N GLY A 80 8.41 -17.88 6.66
CA GLY A 80 8.37 -18.85 5.60
C GLY A 80 7.58 -20.07 6.05
N PHE A 81 6.66 -20.52 5.22
CA PHE A 81 5.93 -21.76 5.41
C PHE A 81 6.03 -22.60 4.16
N GLN A 82 6.39 -23.87 4.30
CA GLN A 82 6.56 -24.78 3.18
C GLN A 82 5.87 -26.11 3.47
N LEU A 83 5.17 -26.63 2.45
CA LEU A 83 4.57 -27.95 2.45
C LEU A 83 5.15 -28.78 1.30
N VAL A 84 5.74 -29.93 1.63
CA VAL A 84 6.35 -30.86 0.67
C VAL A 84 5.75 -32.25 0.85
N SER A 85 5.16 -32.82 -0.20
CA SER A 85 4.65 -34.19 -0.18
C SER A 85 5.81 -35.19 -0.20
N LYS A 86 5.78 -36.17 0.70
CA LYS A 86 6.76 -37.24 0.82
C LYS A 86 6.06 -38.53 1.27
N ASN A 87 6.03 -39.53 0.39
CA ASN A 87 5.50 -40.87 0.64
C ASN A 87 4.12 -40.84 1.34
N ASP A 88 3.12 -40.25 0.67
CA ASP A 88 1.73 -40.09 1.14
C ASP A 88 1.52 -39.21 2.39
N MET A 89 2.58 -38.57 2.90
CA MET A 89 2.50 -37.57 3.96
C MET A 89 2.96 -36.20 3.46
N PHE A 90 2.65 -35.15 4.25
CA PHE A 90 3.21 -33.83 4.02
C PHE A 90 4.23 -33.49 5.11
N LYS A 91 5.43 -33.10 4.68
CA LYS A 91 6.41 -32.43 5.54
C LYS A 91 6.07 -30.93 5.54
N THR A 92 5.82 -30.40 6.74
CA THR A 92 5.68 -28.97 6.97
C THR A 92 7.01 -28.41 7.47
N THR A 93 7.46 -27.31 6.88
CA THR A 93 8.66 -26.58 7.32
C THR A 93 8.28 -25.13 7.60
N PHE A 94 8.67 -24.64 8.76
CA PHE A 94 8.54 -23.25 9.16
C PHE A 94 9.94 -22.62 9.24
N ILE A 95 10.11 -21.47 8.60
CA ILE A 95 11.37 -20.74 8.52
C ILE A 95 11.09 -19.33 9.02
N SER A 96 11.97 -18.82 9.87
CA SER A 96 11.81 -17.50 10.47
C SER A 96 13.14 -16.77 10.50
N ASP A 97 13.13 -15.54 10.02
CA ASP A 97 14.21 -14.57 10.16
C ASP A 97 13.86 -13.66 11.35
N HIS A 98 14.54 -13.87 12.47
CA HIS A 98 14.30 -13.16 13.73
C HIS A 98 15.43 -12.18 14.01
N ASN A 99 15.07 -10.94 14.29
CA ASN A 99 15.97 -9.86 14.65
C ASN A 99 15.38 -9.12 15.87
N GLU A 100 16.03 -9.24 17.02
CA GLU A 100 15.60 -8.61 18.27
C GLU A 100 15.63 -7.08 18.19
N ASP A 101 16.49 -6.52 17.33
CA ASP A 101 16.66 -5.08 17.15
C ASP A 101 15.80 -4.51 16.00
N ALA A 102 14.93 -5.31 15.39
CA ALA A 102 14.12 -4.87 14.24
C ALA A 102 13.20 -3.69 14.59
N SER A 103 12.71 -3.61 15.83
CA SER A 103 11.86 -2.51 16.28
C SER A 103 12.60 -1.16 16.32
N LEU A 104 13.91 -1.17 16.59
CA LEU A 104 14.80 0.01 16.62
C LEU A 104 15.12 0.52 15.21
N MET A 105 15.31 -0.38 14.24
CA MET A 105 15.45 -0.01 12.83
C MET A 105 14.15 0.64 12.30
N ASP A 106 13.01 0.09 12.71
CA ASP A 106 11.68 0.64 12.42
C ASP A 106 11.38 1.92 13.24
N GLU A 107 12.14 2.29 14.28
CA GLU A 107 11.99 3.60 14.95
C GLU A 107 12.52 4.76 14.10
N LEU A 108 13.60 4.58 13.36
CA LEU A 108 14.09 5.57 12.39
C LEU A 108 13.12 5.71 11.21
N GLU A 109 12.63 4.59 10.70
CA GLU A 109 11.59 4.56 9.66
C GLU A 109 10.26 5.11 10.20
N LYS A 110 9.93 4.93 11.49
CA LYS A 110 8.81 5.60 12.18
C LYS A 110 9.06 7.06 12.45
N VAL A 111 10.28 7.58 12.60
CA VAL A 111 10.49 9.02 12.74
C VAL A 111 10.23 9.69 11.39
N GLU A 112 10.68 9.07 10.30
CA GLU A 112 10.37 9.49 8.93
C GLU A 112 8.87 9.32 8.61
N LYS A 113 8.28 8.20 9.00
CA LYS A 113 6.86 7.88 8.81
C LYS A 113 5.95 8.61 9.78
N LYS A 114 6.37 8.94 11.01
CA LYS A 114 5.63 9.78 11.96
C LYS A 114 5.71 11.24 11.56
N ALA A 115 6.84 11.70 11.02
CA ALA A 115 6.88 13.00 10.36
C ALA A 115 5.90 13.05 9.17
N SER A 116 5.85 11.97 8.37
CA SER A 116 4.87 11.82 7.28
C SER A 116 3.42 11.61 7.77
N ASP A 117 3.21 10.92 8.89
CA ASP A 117 1.90 10.55 9.45
C ASP A 117 1.32 11.70 10.27
N ASP A 118 2.13 12.49 10.98
CA ASP A 118 1.71 13.72 11.65
C ASP A 118 1.33 14.78 10.58
N LEU A 119 2.07 14.84 9.47
CA LEU A 119 1.67 15.56 8.24
C LEU A 119 0.33 15.02 7.66
N MET A 120 0.13 13.69 7.63
CA MET A 120 -1.13 13.10 7.17
C MET A 120 -2.30 13.30 8.12
N LYS A 121 -2.08 13.29 9.44
CA LYS A 121 -3.14 13.37 10.44
C LYS A 121 -3.72 14.78 10.49
N GLU A 122 -2.86 15.80 10.39
CA GLU A 122 -3.31 17.16 10.12
C GLU A 122 -4.03 17.28 8.77
N ASP A 123 -3.58 16.62 7.70
CA ASP A 123 -4.26 16.63 6.39
C ASP A 123 -5.60 15.82 6.40
N LEU A 124 -5.75 14.78 7.23
CA LEU A 124 -6.95 13.93 7.34
C LEU A 124 -8.04 14.59 8.18
N ASP A 125 -7.65 15.13 9.34
CA ASP A 125 -8.58 15.81 10.24
C ASP A 125 -9.00 17.19 9.68
N SER A 126 -8.21 17.80 8.78
CA SER A 126 -8.50 19.13 8.19
C SER A 126 -9.38 19.12 6.94
N LEU A 127 -10.09 18.04 6.60
CA LEU A 127 -10.96 17.97 5.40
C LEU A 127 -10.22 18.17 4.05
N ARG A 128 -8.88 18.17 4.00
CA ARG A 128 -8.10 18.42 2.77
C ARG A 128 -8.16 17.31 1.71
N PHE A 129 -8.69 16.14 2.06
CA PHE A 129 -8.99 15.07 1.09
C PHE A 129 -10.29 15.29 0.32
N LYS A 130 -11.12 16.25 0.77
CA LYS A 130 -12.24 16.71 -0.03
C LYS A 130 -11.65 17.54 -1.16
N ILE A 131 -11.80 17.07 -2.40
CA ILE A 131 -11.47 17.91 -3.56
C ILE A 131 -12.29 19.18 -3.43
N VAL A 132 -11.60 20.29 -3.16
CA VAL A 132 -12.22 21.60 -3.07
C VAL A 132 -12.44 22.06 -4.50
N PHE A 133 -13.69 21.95 -4.95
CA PHE A 133 -14.12 22.52 -6.21
C PHE A 133 -14.29 24.03 -6.02
N PRO A 134 -13.74 24.87 -6.92
CA PRO A 134 -14.03 26.29 -6.90
C PRO A 134 -15.54 26.51 -7.10
N ASP A 135 -16.14 27.41 -6.32
CA ASP A 135 -17.59 27.73 -6.41
C ASP A 135 -18.03 28.18 -7.82
N SER A 136 -17.08 28.63 -8.64
CA SER A 136 -17.28 29.09 -10.01
C SER A 136 -17.25 27.98 -11.08
N VAL A 137 -16.87 26.75 -10.73
CA VAL A 137 -16.91 25.63 -11.67
C VAL A 137 -18.37 25.19 -11.81
N LYS A 138 -19.02 25.58 -12.92
CA LYS A 138 -20.17 24.84 -13.41
C LYS A 138 -19.73 23.38 -13.51
N MET A 139 -20.28 22.52 -12.66
CA MET A 139 -19.97 21.09 -12.60
C MET A 139 -20.46 20.43 -13.88
N GLN A 140 -19.69 20.56 -14.95
CA GLN A 140 -19.98 19.97 -16.24
C GLN A 140 -19.89 18.44 -16.08
N GLU A 141 -20.91 17.76 -16.62
CA GLU A 141 -20.96 16.31 -16.66
C GLU A 141 -19.74 15.76 -17.40
N GLY A 142 -19.10 14.73 -16.85
CA GLY A 142 -18.01 14.01 -17.50
C GLY A 142 -16.65 14.14 -16.81
N PRO A 143 -15.54 13.96 -17.55
CA PRO A 143 -14.20 13.98 -16.97
C PRO A 143 -13.83 15.38 -16.48
N TYR A 144 -13.21 15.44 -15.31
CA TYR A 144 -12.76 16.68 -14.67
C TYR A 144 -11.26 16.61 -14.40
N ARG A 145 -10.56 17.72 -14.62
CA ARG A 145 -9.16 17.92 -14.25
C ARG A 145 -8.96 19.31 -13.67
N SER A 146 -8.14 19.41 -12.64
CA SER A 146 -7.60 20.67 -12.14
C SER A 146 -6.07 20.65 -12.21
N PHE A 147 -5.48 21.82 -12.26
CA PHE A 147 -4.04 22.00 -12.42
C PHE A 147 -3.45 22.82 -11.27
N TYR A 148 -2.14 22.70 -11.06
CA TYR A 148 -1.37 23.59 -10.22
C TYR A 148 -1.23 24.98 -10.86
N GLU A 149 -0.65 25.94 -10.14
CA GLU A 149 -0.46 27.32 -10.61
C GLU A 149 0.36 27.42 -11.91
N ASP A 150 1.17 26.40 -12.21
CA ASP A 150 1.90 26.26 -13.46
C ASP A 150 1.00 26.03 -14.70
N GLY A 151 -0.27 25.70 -14.49
CA GLY A 151 -1.27 25.44 -15.53
C GLY A 151 -1.03 24.16 -16.34
N GLN A 152 -0.01 23.37 -16.03
CA GLN A 152 0.39 22.18 -16.79
C GLN A 152 0.30 20.91 -15.95
N THR A 153 0.70 20.98 -14.68
CA THR A 153 0.74 19.81 -13.81
C THR A 153 -0.65 19.54 -13.26
N ILE A 154 -1.17 18.33 -13.50
CA ILE A 154 -2.47 17.92 -12.98
C ILE A 154 -2.39 17.87 -11.46
N LYS A 155 -3.31 18.57 -10.80
CA LYS A 155 -3.48 18.57 -9.35
C LYS A 155 -4.51 17.55 -8.91
N SER A 156 -5.61 17.42 -9.66
CA SER A 156 -6.61 16.38 -9.43
C SER A 156 -7.32 15.98 -10.71
N GLU A 157 -7.77 14.74 -10.78
CA GLU A 157 -8.62 14.25 -11.86
C GLU A 157 -9.69 13.27 -11.37
N GLY A 158 -10.80 13.20 -12.10
CA GLY A 158 -11.89 12.26 -11.82
C GLY A 158 -13.09 12.49 -12.73
N LYS A 159 -14.25 12.01 -12.29
CA LYS A 159 -15.51 12.14 -13.04
C LYS A 159 -16.59 12.83 -12.21
N ILE A 160 -17.33 13.72 -12.86
CA ILE A 160 -18.52 14.36 -12.32
C ILE A 160 -19.75 13.75 -12.99
N ALA A 161 -20.74 13.37 -12.19
CA ALA A 161 -22.06 12.96 -12.64
C ALA A 161 -23.16 13.50 -11.72
N GLY A 162 -24.24 14.04 -12.30
CA GLY A 162 -25.34 14.66 -11.55
C GLY A 162 -24.88 15.84 -10.69
N GLY A 163 -23.89 16.59 -11.16
CA GLY A 163 -23.26 17.67 -10.40
C GLY A 163 -22.52 17.19 -9.13
N LYS A 164 -22.07 15.94 -9.08
CA LYS A 164 -21.33 15.38 -7.93
C LYS A 164 -20.11 14.57 -8.38
N PRO A 165 -19.03 14.52 -7.59
CA PRO A 165 -17.94 13.59 -7.85
C PRO A 165 -18.44 12.13 -7.75
N VAL A 166 -18.05 11.32 -8.73
CA VAL A 166 -18.33 9.88 -8.79
C VAL A 166 -17.11 9.09 -9.20
N GLY A 167 -17.01 7.84 -8.73
CA GLY A 167 -15.94 6.92 -9.07
C GLY A 167 -14.59 7.32 -8.47
N LEU A 168 -13.52 6.79 -9.05
CA LEU A 168 -12.16 7.04 -8.57
C LEU A 168 -11.70 8.46 -8.90
N TRP A 169 -11.27 9.17 -7.86
CA TRP A 169 -10.61 10.45 -7.95
C TRP A 169 -9.17 10.31 -7.52
N ARG A 170 -8.28 11.04 -8.18
CA ARG A 170 -6.85 11.06 -7.90
C ARG A 170 -6.39 12.47 -7.65
N THR A 171 -5.46 12.64 -6.72
CA THR A 171 -4.69 13.87 -6.58
C THR A 171 -3.22 13.56 -6.70
N TYR A 172 -2.45 14.54 -7.17
CA TYR A 172 -1.03 14.39 -7.44
C TYR A 172 -0.26 15.44 -6.66
N TYR A 173 1.02 15.19 -6.43
CA TYR A 173 1.99 16.19 -6.03
C TYR A 173 2.42 17.03 -7.26
N GLN A 174 3.01 18.20 -7.04
CA GLN A 174 3.50 19.06 -8.12
C GLN A 174 4.63 18.42 -8.94
N ASN A 175 5.29 17.38 -8.41
CA ASN A 175 6.25 16.57 -9.16
C ASN A 175 5.57 15.51 -10.08
N GLY A 176 4.23 15.45 -10.10
CA GLY A 176 3.45 14.51 -10.92
C GLY A 176 3.21 13.14 -10.28
N ASN A 177 3.80 12.85 -9.11
CA ASN A 177 3.56 11.60 -8.41
C ASN A 177 2.16 11.57 -7.81
N LEU A 178 1.52 10.39 -7.83
CA LEU A 178 0.21 10.20 -7.21
C LEU A 178 0.31 10.47 -5.71
N LYS A 179 -0.48 11.42 -5.22
CA LYS A 179 -0.56 11.80 -3.79
C LYS A 179 -1.59 10.95 -3.05
N ASN A 180 -2.78 10.81 -3.61
CA ASN A 180 -3.82 9.94 -3.05
C ASN A 180 -4.86 9.57 -4.10
N SER A 181 -5.66 8.56 -3.76
CA SER A 181 -6.85 8.21 -4.52
C SER A 181 -8.04 7.96 -3.61
N VAL A 182 -9.20 8.47 -4.01
CA VAL A 182 -10.44 8.43 -3.22
C VAL A 182 -11.57 7.98 -4.11
N ASN A 183 -12.37 7.02 -3.68
CA ASN A 183 -13.54 6.60 -4.44
C ASN A 183 -14.77 7.36 -3.94
N TYR A 184 -15.56 7.92 -4.86
CA TYR A 184 -16.78 8.65 -4.55
C TYR A 184 -18.03 7.89 -5.01
N LYS A 185 -19.03 7.82 -4.14
CA LYS A 185 -20.38 7.32 -4.44
C LYS A 185 -21.41 8.34 -3.96
N ASP A 186 -22.28 8.78 -4.87
CA ASP A 186 -23.31 9.78 -4.60
C ASP A 186 -22.80 11.10 -3.98
N GLY A 187 -21.58 11.50 -4.35
CA GLY A 187 -20.90 12.69 -3.82
C GLY A 187 -20.28 12.51 -2.44
N LYS A 188 -20.29 11.30 -1.88
CA LYS A 188 -19.66 10.96 -0.60
C LYS A 188 -18.45 10.06 -0.81
N VAL A 189 -17.44 10.23 0.04
CA VAL A 189 -16.26 9.37 0.07
C VAL A 189 -16.67 7.95 0.47
N ASN A 190 -16.25 6.97 -0.32
CA ASN A 190 -16.54 5.55 -0.15
C ASN A 190 -15.24 4.74 -0.31
N GLY A 191 -14.33 4.92 0.65
CA GLY A 191 -12.99 4.34 0.64
C GLY A 191 -11.92 5.35 0.23
N VAL A 192 -10.75 5.25 0.86
CA VAL A 192 -9.56 6.08 0.61
C VAL A 192 -8.37 5.13 0.52
N ASP A 193 -7.67 5.14 -0.60
CA ASP A 193 -6.38 4.45 -0.76
C ASP A 193 -5.30 5.52 -0.91
N ILE A 194 -4.45 5.64 0.11
CA ILE A 194 -3.34 6.58 0.13
C ILE A 194 -2.06 5.85 -0.26
N PHE A 195 -1.40 6.36 -1.29
CA PHE A 195 -0.09 5.89 -1.72
C PHE A 195 0.94 6.92 -1.29
N LEU A 196 1.79 6.54 -0.34
CA LEU A 196 3.01 7.26 -0.01
C LEU A 196 4.15 6.57 -0.77
N LEU A 197 4.91 7.34 -1.55
CA LEU A 197 6.22 6.97 -2.08
C LEU A 197 7.29 7.53 -1.15
#